data_AF-A0A9E1Y9W7-F1
#
_entry.id   AF-A0A9E1Y9W7-F1
#
_cell.length_a   1.000
_cell.length_b   1.000
_cell.length_c   1.000
_cell.angle_alpha   90.00
_cell.angle_beta   90.00
_cell.angle_gamma   90.00
#
_symmetry.space_group_name_H-M   'P 1'
#
loop_
_entity.id
_entity.type
_entity.pdbx_description
1 polymer ?
#
loop_
_entity_poly.entity_id
_entity_poly.type
_entity_poly.pdbx_seq_one_letter_code
_entity_poly.pdbx_strand_id
1 'polypeptide(L)' 'MPHVFFVHAVHIKGKQVFVWMVSDAATMFTSAGRGADGLITDKPAMARIVLPHRANIPVIGRLILEFAEILSVSPELGEQ' A
#
# COMPACT_ATOMS: atom_id res chain seq x y z
N MET A 1 -9.35 -10.93 7.24
CA MET A 1 -8.87 -9.70 6.57
C MET A 1 -9.99 -9.15 5.65
N PRO A 2 -10.91 -8.32 6.16
CA PRO A 2 -12.11 -7.89 5.43
C PRO A 2 -11.85 -6.92 4.24
N HIS A 3 -10.65 -6.36 4.12
CA HIS A 3 -10.32 -5.30 3.15
C HIS A 3 -10.25 -5.78 1.70
N VAL A 4 -9.68 -6.98 1.45
CA VAL A 4 -9.53 -7.52 0.08
C VAL A 4 -10.90 -7.83 -0.54
N PHE A 5 -11.83 -8.34 0.28
CA PHE A 5 -13.21 -8.60 -0.14
C PHE A 5 -13.95 -7.30 -0.50
N PHE A 6 -13.68 -6.20 0.21
CA PHE A 6 -14.28 -4.90 -0.10
C PHE A 6 -13.82 -4.37 -1.46
N VAL A 7 -12.50 -4.28 -1.69
CA VAL A 7 -11.95 -3.75 -2.94
C VAL A 7 -12.48 -4.53 -4.14
N HIS A 8 -12.43 -5.86 -4.06
CA HIS A 8 -12.96 -6.73 -5.12
C HIS A 8 -14.46 -6.52 -5.36
N ALA A 9 -15.27 -6.43 -4.29
CA ALA A 9 -16.71 -6.20 -4.41
C ALA A 9 -17.04 -4.82 -5.01
N VAL A 10 -16.21 -3.81 -4.78
CA VAL A 10 -16.35 -2.47 -5.37
C VAL A 10 -15.98 -2.50 -6.85
N HIS A 11 -14.89 -3.19 -7.21
CA HIS A 11 -14.47 -3.37 -8.61
C HIS A 11 -15.51 -4.13 -9.44
N ILE A 12 -16.18 -5.15 -8.90
CA ILE A 12 -17.29 -5.85 -9.56
C ILE A 12 -18.43 -4.89 -9.92
N LYS A 13 -18.61 -3.81 -9.15
CA LYS A 13 -19.62 -2.77 -9.41
C LYS A 13 -19.11 -1.66 -10.33
N GLY A 14 -17.92 -1.81 -10.94
CA GLY A 14 -17.32 -0.84 -11.85
C GLY A 14 -16.86 0.45 -11.16
N LYS A 15 -16.58 0.41 -9.85
CA LYS A 15 -16.17 1.57 -9.06
C LYS A 15 -14.69 1.46 -8.67
N GLN A 16 -14.06 2.61 -8.43
CA GLN A 16 -12.68 2.70 -7.96
C GLN A 16 -12.61 2.94 -6.44
N VAL A 17 -11.53 2.49 -5.81
CA VAL A 17 -11.23 2.65 -4.38
C VAL A 17 -10.00 3.52 -4.19
N PHE A 18 -10.17 4.62 -3.46
CA PHE A 18 -9.09 5.52 -3.07
C PHE A 18 -8.92 5.52 -1.54
N VAL A 19 -7.68 5.47 -1.06
CA VAL A 19 -7.36 5.43 0.39
C VAL A 19 -6.89 6.80 0.87
N TRP A 20 -7.40 7.24 2.03
CA TRP A 20 -7.12 8.53 2.68
C TRP A 20 -6.83 8.31 4.17
N MET A 21 -5.92 9.03 4.84
CA MET A 21 -4.68 9.67 4.36
C MET A 21 -3.56 8.67 4.56
N VAL A 22 -2.69 8.52 3.55
CA VAL A 22 -1.54 7.62 3.65
C VAL A 22 -0.26 8.44 3.65
N SER A 23 0.44 8.49 4.78
CA SER A 23 1.61 9.36 4.98
C SER A 23 2.94 8.61 5.18
N ASP A 24 2.93 7.28 5.13
CA ASP A 24 4.11 6.44 5.28
C ASP A 24 4.21 5.37 4.17
N ALA A 25 5.45 4.97 3.88
CA ALA A 25 5.74 4.08 2.76
C ALA A 25 5.18 2.66 2.92
N ALA A 26 5.10 2.13 4.16
CA ALA A 26 4.57 0.81 4.41
C ALA A 26 3.07 0.78 4.07
N THR A 27 2.31 1.75 4.57
CA THR A 27 0.89 1.88 4.27
C THR A 27 0.63 2.16 2.79
N MET A 28 1.49 2.93 2.11
CA MET A 28 1.39 3.10 0.64
C MET A 28 1.53 1.76 -0.07
N PHE A 29 2.50 0.96 0.35
CA PHE A 29 2.84 -0.32 -0.26
C PHE A 29 1.74 -1.37 -0.07
N THR A 30 1.23 -1.50 1.15
CA THR A 30 0.22 -2.50 1.49
C THR A 30 -1.16 -2.10 0.96
N SER A 31 -1.50 -0.80 0.95
CA SER A 31 -2.74 -0.31 0.31
C SER A 31 -2.78 -0.64 -1.18
N ALA A 32 -1.67 -0.40 -1.89
CA ALA A 32 -1.53 -0.83 -3.28
C ALA A 32 -1.59 -2.36 -3.40
N GLY A 33 -1.02 -3.10 -2.46
CA GLY A 33 -1.07 -4.56 -2.43
C GLY A 33 -2.47 -5.14 -2.24
N ARG A 34 -3.33 -4.44 -1.51
CA ARG A 34 -4.73 -4.80 -1.28
C ARG A 34 -5.66 -4.42 -2.42
N GLY A 35 -5.14 -3.77 -3.46
CA GLY A 35 -5.86 -3.42 -4.69
C GLY A 35 -6.47 -2.02 -4.73
N ALA A 36 -6.03 -1.10 -3.87
CA ALA A 36 -6.44 0.30 -4.00
C ALA A 36 -6.02 0.87 -5.37
N ASP A 37 -6.92 1.62 -6.01
CA ASP A 37 -6.68 2.25 -7.31
C ASP A 37 -5.88 3.54 -7.19
N GLY A 38 -5.89 4.16 -6.00
CA GLY A 38 -5.12 5.36 -5.73
C GLY A 38 -5.02 5.68 -4.25
N LEU A 39 -4.07 6.57 -3.94
CA LEU A 39 -3.79 7.06 -2.61
C LEU A 39 -3.99 8.57 -2.60
N ILE A 40 -4.57 9.08 -1.52
CA ILE A 40 -4.60 10.50 -1.24
C ILE A 40 -3.61 10.75 -0.09
N THR A 41 -2.57 11.52 -0.39
CA THR A 41 -1.40 11.72 0.46
C THR A 41 -0.91 13.15 0.38
N ASP A 42 -0.39 13.65 1.49
CA ASP A 42 0.40 14.88 1.58
C ASP A 42 1.85 14.69 1.07
N LYS A 43 2.27 13.44 0.81
CA LYS A 43 3.62 13.07 0.34
C LYS A 43 3.62 12.44 -1.06
N PRO A 44 3.20 13.17 -2.12
CA PRO A 44 3.13 12.63 -3.48
C PRO A 44 4.50 12.22 -4.05
N ALA A 45 5.58 12.90 -3.63
CA ALA A 45 6.94 12.55 -4.04
C ALA A 45 7.37 11.17 -3.52
N MET A 46 7.05 10.85 -2.26
CA MET A 46 7.30 9.53 -1.67
C MET A 46 6.51 8.45 -2.42
N ALA A 47 5.24 8.70 -2.77
CA ALA A 47 4.44 7.73 -3.51
C ALA A 47 5.04 7.41 -4.90
N ARG A 48 5.63 8.41 -5.58
CA ARG A 48 6.33 8.22 -6.86
C ARG A 48 7.58 7.34 -6.73
N ILE A 49 8.20 7.32 -5.56
CA ILE A 49 9.35 6.45 -5.27
C ILE A 49 8.83 5.06 -4.87
N VAL A 50 7.94 4.97 -3.88
CA VAL A 50 7.53 3.69 -3.28
C VAL A 50 6.74 2.79 -4.24
N LEU A 51 5.77 3.33 -4.97
CA LEU A 51 4.82 2.52 -5.74
C LEU A 51 5.46 1.76 -6.91
N PRO A 52 6.36 2.35 -7.73
CA PRO A 52 7.04 1.61 -8.80
C PRO A 52 7.92 0.47 -8.29
N HIS A 53 8.56 0.63 -7.13
CA HIS A 53 9.45 -0.39 -6.57
C HIS A 53 8.71 -1.66 -6.15
N ARG A 54 7.39 -1.59 -5.89
CA ARG A 54 6.58 -2.75 -5.51
C ARG A 54 6.68 -3.92 -6.48
N ALA A 55 6.72 -3.67 -7.79
CA ALA A 55 6.85 -4.73 -8.79
C ALA A 55 8.16 -5.52 -8.63
N ASN A 56 9.21 -4.85 -8.13
CA ASN A 56 10.57 -5.38 -8.04
C ASN A 56 10.94 -5.92 -6.65
N ILE A 57 10.09 -5.74 -5.62
CA ILE A 57 10.36 -6.29 -4.29
C ILE A 57 10.15 -7.81 -4.28
N PRO A 58 11.14 -8.61 -3.82
CA PRO A 58 10.99 -10.05 -3.62
C PRO A 58 9.80 -10.39 -2.71
N VAL A 59 9.19 -11.56 -2.92
CA VAL A 59 8.01 -12.00 -2.15
C VAL A 59 8.23 -11.91 -0.64
N ILE A 60 9.44 -12.23 -0.15
CA ILE A 60 9.78 -12.12 1.27
C ILE A 60 9.76 -10.68 1.78
N GLY A 61 10.22 -9.71 0.98
CA GLY A 61 10.17 -8.29 1.34
C GLY A 61 8.74 -7.78 1.42
N ARG A 62 7.85 -8.27 0.54
CA ARG A 62 6.41 -7.96 0.60
C ARG A 62 5.79 -8.50 1.88
N LEU A 63 6.15 -9.72 2.28
CA LEU A 63 5.65 -10.33 3.51
C LEU A 63 6.06 -9.53 4.75
N ILE A 64 7.32 -9.10 4.83
CA ILE A 64 7.82 -8.27 5.94
C ILE A 64 7.03 -6.96 6.03
N LEU A 65 6.76 -6.29 4.91
CA LEU A 65 5.97 -5.05 4.91
C LEU A 65 4.51 -5.26 5.37
N GLU A 66 3.86 -6.35 4.93
CA GLU A 66 2.51 -6.69 5.41
C GLU A 66 2.50 -6.98 6.92
N PHE A 67 3.51 -7.68 7.43
CA PHE A 67 3.65 -7.91 8.88
C PHE A 67 3.91 -6.62 9.65
N ALA A 68 4.76 -5.74 9.13
CA ALA A 68 5.06 -4.45 9.75
C ALA A 68 3.78 -3.60 9.92
N GLU A 69 2.93 -3.56 8.89
CA GLU A 69 1.64 -2.86 8.98
C GLU A 69 0.69 -3.52 10.01
N ILE A 70 0.55 -4.86 9.99
CA ILE A 70 -0.30 -5.58 10.96
C ILE A 70 0.14 -5.29 12.40
N LEU A 71 1.44 -5.19 12.62
CA LEU A 71 2.04 -4.91 13.93
C LEU A 71 2.12 -3.41 14.25
N SER A 72 1.69 -2.54 13.33
CA SER A 72 1.82 -1.07 13.42
C SER A 72 3.26 -0.61 13.68
N VAL A 73 4.22 -1.39 13.19
CA VAL A 73 5.65 -1.05 13.20
C VAL A 73 5.94 -0.38 11.87
N SER A 74 6.25 0.91 11.89
CA SER A 74 6.69 1.59 10.67
C SER A 74 8.17 1.25 10.45
N PRO A 75 8.52 0.45 9.43
CA PRO A 75 9.93 0.20 9.15
C PRO A 75 10.54 1.53 8.71
N GLU A 76 11.64 1.93 9.34
CA GLU A 76 12.50 2.96 8.79
C GLU A 76 13.09 2.40 7.51
N LEU A 77 12.44 2.67 6.38
CA LEU A 77 13.01 2.41 5.08
C LEU A 77 14.15 3.41 4.92
N GLY A 78 15.37 2.97 5.29
CA GLY A 78 16.57 3.77 5.13
C GLY A 78 16.66 4.26 3.69
N GLU A 79 16.83 5.57 3.52
CA GLU A 79 17.23 6.15 2.24
C GLU A 79 18.64 5.60 1.94
N GLN A 80 18.72 4.61 1.05
CA GLN A 80 19.97 4.22 0.41
C GLN A 80 20.13 4.95 -0.91
#